data_AF-A0A3P7PUJ8-F1
#
_entry.id   AF-A0A3P7PUJ8-F1
#
_cell.length_a   1.000
_cell.length_b   1.000
_cell.length_c   1.000
_cell.angle_alpha   90.00
_cell.angle_beta   90.00
_cell.angle_gamma   90.00
#
_symmetry.space_group_name_H-M   'P 1'
#
loop_
_entity.id
_entity.type
_entity.pdbx_description
1 polymer ?
#
loop_
_entity_poly.entity_id
_entity_poly.type
_entity_poly.pdbx_seq_one_letter_code
_entity_poly.pdbx_strand_id
1 'polypeptide(L)'
;MRKTILMMIMVMLISSTTIVAQNQLRPRENRIRSAVVMTSREVSRSRMIVKEGIRSSREKTYVVQQHLRRVQSNLDSLTPEQLTLIKNSIQEIRTYQEGSNAFLGRIVAYDNRIRKAREEKDYETLIQVYNEILVLQKHRIERLDHYNKLLDRLIKGLSNIGGLDGDITS
;
A
#
# COMPACT_ATOMS: atom_id res chain seq x y z
N MET A 1 -29.10 -26.06 1.53
CA MET A 1 -28.00 -25.09 1.29
C MET A 1 -28.36 -23.92 0.37
N ARG A 2 -28.98 -24.09 -0.81
CA ARG A 2 -29.34 -22.96 -1.68
C ARG A 2 -30.33 -21.95 -1.04
N LYS A 3 -31.36 -22.44 -0.33
CA LYS A 3 -32.35 -21.56 0.35
C LYS A 3 -31.75 -20.70 1.47
N THR A 4 -30.78 -21.22 2.23
CA THR A 4 -30.12 -20.48 3.31
C THR A 4 -29.19 -19.40 2.79
N ILE A 5 -28.49 -19.65 1.67
CA ILE A 5 -27.65 -18.65 1.00
C ILE A 5 -28.50 -17.50 0.44
N LEU A 6 -29.62 -17.82 -0.22
CA LEU A 6 -30.56 -16.82 -0.73
C LEU A 6 -31.16 -15.95 0.39
N MET A 7 -31.52 -16.56 1.53
CA MET A 7 -32.03 -15.83 2.68
C MET A 7 -30.97 -14.88 3.28
N MET A 8 -29.70 -15.31 3.39
CA MET A 8 -28.61 -14.43 3.84
C MET A 8 -28.39 -13.23 2.90
N ILE A 9 -28.41 -13.46 1.58
CA ILE A 9 -28.25 -12.38 0.59
C ILE A 9 -29.42 -11.39 0.71
N MET A 10 -30.64 -11.88 0.87
CA MET A 10 -31.82 -11.03 1.00
C MET A 10 -31.80 -10.19 2.30
N VAL A 11 -31.35 -10.79 3.42
CA VAL A 11 -31.16 -10.08 4.69
C VAL A 11 -30.03 -9.03 4.58
N MET A 12 -28.93 -9.34 3.89
CA MET A 12 -27.87 -8.36 3.60
C MET A 12 -28.38 -7.19 2.74
N LEU A 13 -29.20 -7.47 1.73
CA LEU A 13 -29.79 -6.43 0.88
C LEU A 13 -30.74 -5.52 1.67
N ILE A 14 -31.65 -6.08 2.47
CA ILE A 14 -32.60 -5.29 3.28
C ILE A 14 -31.89 -4.46 4.36
N SER A 15 -30.87 -5.03 5.01
CA SER A 15 -30.07 -4.29 6.00
C SER A 15 -29.23 -3.18 5.35
N SER A 16 -28.69 -3.40 4.15
CA SER A 16 -27.93 -2.37 3.44
C SER A 16 -28.81 -1.20 2.98
N THR A 17 -30.03 -1.44 2.48
CA THR A 17 -30.95 -0.38 2.05
C THR A 17 -31.52 0.41 3.22
N THR A 18 -31.81 -0.22 4.35
CA THR A 18 -32.28 0.46 5.57
C THR A 18 -31.20 1.34 6.20
N ILE A 19 -29.93 0.93 6.21
CA ILE A 19 -28.81 1.76 6.68
C ILE A 19 -28.64 3.01 5.80
N VAL A 20 -28.75 2.86 4.48
CA VAL A 20 -28.65 3.98 3.52
C VAL A 20 -29.82 4.95 3.70
N ALA A 21 -31.06 4.44 3.82
CA ALA A 21 -32.26 5.27 4.04
C ALA A 21 -32.24 6.01 5.39
N GLN A 22 -31.84 5.34 6.47
CA GLN A 22 -31.69 5.95 7.78
C GLN A 22 -30.61 7.03 7.80
N ASN A 23 -29.53 6.87 7.03
CA ASN A 23 -28.51 7.91 6.89
C ASN A 23 -29.04 9.14 6.16
N GLN A 24 -29.93 9.00 5.17
CA GLN A 24 -30.52 10.14 4.46
C GLN A 24 -31.47 10.98 5.33
N LEU A 25 -32.15 10.35 6.29
CA LEU A 25 -33.11 10.99 7.21
C LEU A 25 -32.45 11.73 8.38
N ARG A 26 -31.12 11.61 8.56
CA ARG A 26 -30.40 12.30 9.64
C ARG A 26 -30.25 13.81 9.37
N PRO A 27 -30.31 14.65 10.42
CA PRO A 27 -29.90 16.05 10.33
C PRO A 27 -28.54 16.18 9.64
N ARG A 28 -28.37 17.18 8.77
CA ARG A 28 -27.15 17.38 7.96
C ARG A 28 -25.88 17.30 8.80
N GLU A 29 -25.89 17.91 9.98
CA GLU A 29 -24.76 17.90 10.91
C GLU A 29 -24.38 16.48 11.38
N ASN A 30 -25.36 15.63 11.69
CA ASN A 30 -25.13 14.24 12.08
C ASN A 30 -24.60 13.39 10.92
N ARG A 31 -25.02 13.67 9.68
CA ARG A 31 -24.46 13.03 8.48
C ARG A 31 -22.99 13.39 8.29
N ILE A 32 -22.65 14.68 8.39
CA ILE A 32 -21.28 15.17 8.22
C ILE A 32 -20.37 14.59 9.32
N ARG A 33 -20.81 14.62 10.59
CA ARG A 33 -20.05 14.01 11.70
C ARG A 33 -19.82 12.50 11.48
N SER A 34 -20.84 11.78 11.01
CA SER A 34 -20.70 10.35 10.69
C SER A 34 -19.72 10.13 9.53
N ALA A 35 -19.75 10.98 8.50
CA ALA A 35 -18.81 10.93 7.39
C ALA A 35 -17.37 11.20 7.87
N VAL A 36 -17.14 12.22 8.69
CA VAL A 36 -15.83 12.50 9.32
C VAL A 36 -15.28 11.26 10.04
N VAL A 37 -16.11 10.59 10.84
CA VAL A 37 -15.68 9.38 11.57
C VAL A 37 -15.31 8.27 10.60
N MET A 38 -16.14 8.00 9.58
CA MET A 38 -15.88 6.96 8.59
C MET A 38 -14.60 7.24 7.79
N THR A 39 -14.44 8.46 7.25
CA THR A 39 -13.25 8.83 6.48
C THR A 39 -11.99 8.82 7.35
N SER A 40 -12.07 9.20 8.63
CA SER A 40 -10.93 9.11 9.56
C SER A 40 -10.48 7.66 9.80
N ARG A 41 -11.42 6.71 9.83
CA ARG A 41 -11.12 5.27 9.94
C ARG A 41 -10.45 4.76 8.67
N GLU A 42 -10.89 5.20 7.50
CA GLU A 42 -10.24 4.87 6.23
C GLU A 42 -8.82 5.43 6.14
N VAL A 43 -8.60 6.66 6.60
CA VAL A 43 -7.25 7.24 6.72
C VAL A 43 -6.37 6.37 7.63
N SER A 44 -6.92 5.90 8.76
CA SER A 44 -6.18 5.03 9.68
C SER A 44 -5.86 3.66 9.06
N ARG A 45 -6.80 3.06 8.34
CA ARG A 45 -6.59 1.80 7.60
C ARG A 45 -5.52 1.96 6.51
N SER A 46 -5.60 3.01 5.71
CA SER A 46 -4.61 3.26 4.64
C SER A 46 -3.20 3.51 5.21
N ARG A 47 -3.08 4.20 6.35
CA ARG A 47 -1.79 4.33 7.08
C ARG A 47 -1.22 2.96 7.48
N MET A 48 -2.05 2.04 7.94
CA MET A 48 -1.61 0.68 8.29
C MET A 48 -1.13 -0.09 7.05
N ILE A 49 -1.85 -0.02 5.93
CA ILE A 49 -1.44 -0.64 4.66
C ILE A 49 -0.08 -0.10 4.21
N VAL A 50 0.10 1.21 4.26
CA VAL A 50 1.39 1.83 3.91
C VAL A 50 2.50 1.37 4.85
N LYS A 51 2.25 1.31 6.16
CA LYS A 51 3.24 0.83 7.14
C LYS A 51 3.67 -0.61 6.83
N GLU A 52 2.72 -1.48 6.51
CA GLU A 52 3.00 -2.87 6.14
C GLU A 52 3.75 -2.96 4.81
N GLY A 53 3.35 -2.18 3.81
CA GLY A 53 4.04 -2.10 2.52
C GLY A 53 5.51 -1.65 2.66
N ILE A 54 5.79 -0.69 3.55
CA ILE A 54 7.15 -0.25 3.90
C ILE A 54 7.93 -1.37 4.59
N ARG A 55 7.31 -2.09 5.53
CA ARG A 55 7.95 -3.22 6.21
C ARG A 55 8.35 -4.30 5.22
N SER A 56 7.42 -4.75 4.38
CA SER A 56 7.68 -5.75 3.33
C SER A 56 8.78 -5.29 2.38
N SER A 57 8.76 -4.01 2.01
CA SER A 57 9.82 -3.41 1.18
C SER A 57 11.20 -3.51 1.83
N ARG A 58 11.32 -3.19 3.13
CA ARG A 58 12.60 -3.30 3.85
C ARG A 58 13.10 -4.74 3.92
N GLU A 59 12.22 -5.68 4.22
CA GLU A 59 12.55 -7.12 4.28
C GLU A 59 13.06 -7.61 2.90
N LYS A 60 12.35 -7.26 1.82
CA LYS A 60 12.76 -7.64 0.46
C LYS A 60 14.04 -6.96 0.01
N THR A 61 14.25 -5.68 0.35
CA THR A 61 15.52 -4.99 0.08
C THR A 61 16.68 -5.71 0.77
N TYR A 62 16.50 -6.13 2.02
CA TYR A 62 17.52 -6.91 2.72
C TYR A 62 17.82 -8.24 2.00
N VAL A 63 16.79 -8.96 1.57
CA VAL A 63 16.97 -10.21 0.79
C VAL A 63 17.73 -9.96 -0.51
N VAL A 64 17.35 -8.94 -1.30
CA VAL A 64 18.07 -8.52 -2.51
C VAL A 64 19.54 -8.24 -2.21
N GLN A 65 19.85 -7.50 -1.14
CA GLN A 65 21.23 -7.21 -0.75
C GLN A 65 22.03 -8.47 -0.44
N GLN A 66 21.43 -9.47 0.23
CA GLN A 66 22.09 -10.74 0.50
C GLN A 66 22.37 -11.51 -0.79
N HIS A 67 21.41 -11.59 -1.71
CA HIS A 67 21.61 -12.25 -3.00
C HIS A 67 22.68 -11.54 -3.85
N LEU A 68 22.65 -10.21 -3.90
CA LEU A 68 23.66 -9.43 -4.63
C LEU A 68 25.07 -9.65 -4.07
N ARG A 69 25.23 -9.78 -2.75
CA ARG A 69 26.54 -10.13 -2.14
C ARG A 69 27.05 -11.49 -2.60
N ARG A 70 26.17 -12.49 -2.71
CA ARG A 70 26.54 -13.84 -3.20
C ARG A 70 26.91 -13.81 -4.69
N VAL A 71 26.18 -13.04 -5.48
CA VAL A 71 26.47 -12.83 -6.89
C VAL A 71 27.80 -12.10 -7.06
N GLN A 72 28.09 -11.11 -6.20
CA GLN A 72 29.35 -10.38 -6.20
C GLN A 72 30.57 -11.28 -5.91
N SER A 73 30.43 -12.29 -5.05
CA SER A 73 31.52 -13.26 -4.82
C SER A 73 31.78 -14.20 -6.01
N ASN A 74 30.85 -14.30 -6.96
CA ASN A 74 30.93 -15.20 -8.12
C ASN A 74 30.76 -14.45 -9.46
N LEU A 75 31.31 -13.23 -9.54
CA LEU A 75 31.15 -12.34 -10.71
C LEU A 75 31.60 -12.99 -12.02
N ASP A 76 32.69 -13.77 -11.98
CA ASP A 76 33.30 -14.38 -13.17
C ASP A 76 32.42 -15.47 -13.81
N SER A 77 31.43 -15.99 -13.08
CA SER A 77 30.48 -17.00 -13.58
C SER A 77 29.20 -16.42 -14.19
N LEU A 78 29.05 -15.10 -14.21
CA LEU A 78 27.83 -14.46 -14.71
C LEU A 78 27.89 -14.24 -16.21
N THR A 79 26.80 -14.57 -16.89
CA THR A 79 26.68 -14.24 -18.31
C THR A 79 26.41 -12.74 -18.50
N PRO A 80 26.78 -12.17 -19.67
CA PRO A 80 26.46 -10.78 -20.00
C PRO A 80 24.96 -10.45 -19.90
N GLU A 81 24.08 -11.40 -20.24
CA GLU A 81 22.63 -11.25 -20.12
C GLU A 81 22.19 -11.13 -18.65
N GLN A 82 22.77 -11.95 -17.77
CA GLN A 82 22.50 -11.91 -16.32
C GLN A 82 22.96 -10.58 -15.70
N LEU A 83 24.16 -10.12 -16.06
CA LEU A 83 24.67 -8.81 -15.64
C LEU A 83 23.78 -7.65 -16.11
N THR A 84 23.29 -7.73 -17.36
CA THR A 84 22.39 -6.72 -17.93
C THR A 84 21.05 -6.70 -17.20
N LEU A 85 20.49 -7.87 -16.89
CA LEU A 85 19.23 -7.99 -16.13
C LEU A 85 19.36 -7.39 -14.72
N ILE A 86 20.46 -7.69 -14.02
CA ILE A 86 20.74 -7.12 -12.69
C ILE A 86 20.86 -5.59 -12.79
N LYS A 87 21.64 -5.09 -13.74
CA LYS A 87 21.85 -3.64 -13.95
C LYS A 87 20.53 -2.92 -14.21
N ASN A 88 19.71 -3.43 -15.12
CA ASN A 88 18.41 -2.84 -15.47
C ASN A 88 17.46 -2.85 -14.28
N SER A 89 17.40 -3.95 -13.53
CA SER A 89 16.54 -4.08 -12.35
C SER A 89 16.95 -3.11 -11.23
N ILE A 90 18.26 -2.95 -10.99
CA ILE A 90 18.78 -1.98 -10.01
C ILE A 90 18.44 -0.55 -10.43
N GLN A 91 18.56 -0.24 -11.73
CA GLN A 91 18.24 1.08 -12.25
C GLN A 91 16.74 1.41 -12.13
N GLU A 92 15.86 0.43 -12.40
CA GLU A 92 14.41 0.56 -12.25
C GLU A 92 14.04 0.80 -10.78
N ILE A 93 14.64 0.04 -9.84
CA ILE A 93 14.50 0.21 -8.39
C ILE A 93 14.93 1.62 -7.94
N ARG A 94 16.08 2.12 -8.41
CA ARG A 94 16.61 3.43 -8.03
C ARG A 94 15.72 4.58 -8.48
N THR A 95 15.31 4.56 -9.74
CA THR A 95 14.37 5.53 -10.33
C THR A 95 13.09 5.61 -9.49
N TYR A 96 12.66 4.46 -8.97
CA TYR A 96 11.45 4.36 -8.17
C TYR A 96 11.59 4.89 -6.74
N GLN A 97 12.75 4.69 -6.12
CA GLN A 97 13.09 5.22 -4.80
C GLN A 97 13.13 6.75 -4.81
N GLU A 98 13.79 7.35 -5.80
CA GLU A 98 13.93 8.80 -5.93
C GLU A 98 12.56 9.50 -6.02
N GLY A 99 11.61 8.92 -6.76
CA GLY A 99 10.24 9.44 -6.84
C GLY A 99 9.38 9.26 -5.57
N SER A 100 9.82 8.47 -4.59
CA SER A 100 9.02 8.18 -3.37
C SER A 100 9.27 9.19 -2.23
N ASN A 101 10.41 9.90 -2.24
CA ASN A 101 10.75 10.90 -1.23
C ASN A 101 9.86 12.16 -1.25
N ALA A 102 9.21 12.45 -2.39
CA ALA A 102 8.35 13.62 -2.57
C ALA A 102 7.06 13.61 -1.72
N PHE A 103 6.63 12.44 -1.20
CA PHE A 103 5.33 12.29 -0.54
C PHE A 103 5.38 12.43 1.00
N LEU A 104 6.55 12.27 1.62
CA LEU A 104 6.69 12.31 3.09
C LEU A 104 6.48 13.72 3.65
N GLY A 105 6.92 14.76 2.95
CA GLY A 105 6.79 16.14 3.41
C GLY A 105 5.34 16.66 3.49
N ARG A 106 4.43 16.11 2.68
CA ARG A 106 3.04 16.59 2.61
C ARG A 106 2.16 16.11 3.77
N ILE A 107 2.51 15.02 4.45
CA ILE A 107 1.66 14.43 5.50
C ILE A 107 1.71 15.23 6.80
N VAL A 108 2.89 15.73 7.19
CA VAL A 108 3.07 16.55 8.42
C VAL A 108 2.29 17.86 8.34
N ALA A 109 2.13 18.42 7.13
CA ALA A 109 1.35 19.63 6.91
C ALA A 109 -0.16 19.47 7.25
N TYR A 110 -0.68 18.24 7.23
CA TYR A 110 -2.09 18.00 7.54
C TYR A 110 -2.38 17.91 9.03
N ASP A 111 -1.41 17.57 9.88
CA ASP A 111 -1.65 17.40 11.32
C ASP A 111 -2.11 18.72 11.96
N ASN A 112 -1.51 19.85 11.56
CA ASN A 112 -1.94 21.18 12.00
C ASN A 112 -3.33 21.57 11.48
N ARG A 113 -3.65 21.26 10.21
CA ARG A 113 -4.98 21.53 9.63
C ARG A 113 -6.07 20.70 10.32
N ILE A 114 -5.80 19.42 10.60
CA ILE A 114 -6.72 18.53 11.31
C ILE A 114 -6.95 19.03 12.74
N ARG A 115 -5.89 19.41 13.45
CA ARG A 115 -6.00 19.90 14.83
C ARG A 115 -6.90 21.14 14.90
N LYS A 116 -6.62 22.15 14.08
CA LYS A 116 -7.40 23.39 14.03
C LYS A 116 -8.89 23.12 13.70
N ALA A 117 -9.15 22.32 12.67
CA ALA A 117 -10.52 21.99 12.27
C ALA A 117 -11.29 21.20 13.35
N ARG A 118 -10.61 20.38 14.17
CA ARG A 118 -11.23 19.72 15.33
C ARG A 118 -11.58 20.72 16.45
N GLU A 119 -10.67 21.64 16.75
CA GLU A 119 -10.87 22.69 17.77
C GLU A 119 -12.07 23.57 17.41
N GLU A 120 -12.18 23.94 16.13
CA GLU A 120 -13.27 24.78 15.59
C GLU A 120 -14.57 23.99 15.31
N LYS A 121 -14.58 22.66 15.50
CA LYS A 121 -15.66 21.75 15.10
C LYS A 121 -16.07 21.90 13.63
N ASP A 122 -15.12 22.27 12.77
CA ASP A 122 -15.29 22.39 11.34
C ASP A 122 -15.19 21.00 10.67
N TYR A 123 -16.33 20.32 10.68
CA TYR A 123 -16.44 18.97 10.14
C TYR A 123 -16.32 18.92 8.60
N GLU A 124 -16.65 20.01 7.89
CA GLU A 124 -16.52 20.07 6.43
C GLU A 124 -15.03 20.11 6.04
N THR A 125 -14.24 20.96 6.69
CA THR A 125 -12.78 20.98 6.51
C THR A 125 -12.14 19.65 6.89
N LEU A 126 -12.61 18.98 7.96
CA LEU A 126 -12.09 17.66 8.34
C LEU A 126 -12.31 16.59 7.26
N ILE A 127 -13.49 16.56 6.63
CA ILE A 127 -13.75 15.62 5.52
C ILE A 127 -12.81 15.92 4.35
N GLN A 128 -12.68 17.20 3.98
CA GLN A 128 -11.82 17.60 2.88
C GLN A 128 -10.37 17.16 3.12
N VAL A 129 -9.82 17.47 4.30
CA VAL A 129 -8.44 17.11 4.65
C VAL A 129 -8.25 15.58 4.69
N TYR A 130 -9.19 14.82 5.25
CA TYR A 130 -9.09 13.37 5.23
C TYR A 130 -9.14 12.78 3.81
N ASN A 131 -9.97 13.33 2.93
CA ASN A 131 -10.02 12.92 1.52
C ASN A 131 -8.70 13.24 0.79
N GLU A 132 -8.12 14.42 1.02
CA GLU A 132 -6.80 14.79 0.49
C GLU A 132 -5.72 13.79 0.97
N ILE A 133 -5.76 13.39 2.24
CA ILE A 133 -4.87 12.35 2.78
C ILE A 133 -5.11 11.00 2.09
N LEU A 134 -6.36 10.58 1.90
CA LEU A 134 -6.69 9.30 1.25
C LEU A 134 -6.15 9.22 -0.17
N VAL A 135 -6.27 10.29 -0.96
CA VAL A 135 -5.70 10.37 -2.31
C VAL A 135 -4.18 10.17 -2.27
N LEU A 136 -3.50 10.86 -1.35
CA LEU A 136 -2.05 10.70 -1.18
C LEU A 136 -1.66 9.31 -0.71
N GLN A 137 -2.40 8.71 0.23
CA GLN A 137 -2.13 7.35 0.69
C GLN A 137 -2.35 6.33 -0.42
N LYS A 138 -3.38 6.51 -1.27
CA LYS A 138 -3.61 5.65 -2.44
C LYS A 138 -2.40 5.64 -3.36
N HIS A 139 -1.88 6.81 -3.73
CA HIS A 139 -0.68 6.90 -4.54
C HIS A 139 0.54 6.28 -3.85
N ARG A 140 0.69 6.43 -2.54
CA ARG A 140 1.78 5.78 -1.79
C ARG A 140 1.66 4.26 -1.78
N ILE A 141 0.45 3.73 -1.65
CA ILE A 141 0.17 2.28 -1.66
C ILE A 141 0.47 1.71 -3.04
N GLU A 142 -0.10 2.30 -4.11
CA GLU A 142 0.20 1.94 -5.50
C GLU A 142 1.70 1.96 -5.73
N ARG A 143 2.37 2.98 -5.17
CA ARG A 143 3.79 3.08 -5.34
C ARG A 143 4.55 1.93 -4.67
N LEU A 144 4.30 1.72 -3.39
CA LEU A 144 4.92 0.64 -2.61
C LEU A 144 4.66 -0.74 -3.21
N ASP A 145 3.47 -0.99 -3.73
CA ASP A 145 3.12 -2.26 -4.38
C ASP A 145 3.98 -2.51 -5.61
N HIS A 146 4.11 -1.52 -6.50
CA HIS A 146 4.99 -1.65 -7.66
C HIS A 146 6.46 -1.82 -7.26
N TYR A 147 6.94 -1.09 -6.25
CA TYR A 147 8.29 -1.28 -5.71
C TYR A 147 8.52 -2.70 -5.18
N ASN A 148 7.56 -3.23 -4.43
CA ASN A 148 7.63 -4.59 -3.91
C ASN A 148 7.63 -5.64 -5.03
N LYS A 149 6.87 -5.41 -6.11
CA LYS A 149 6.90 -6.26 -7.31
C LYS A 149 8.25 -6.21 -8.02
N LEU A 150 8.90 -5.05 -8.09
CA LEU A 150 10.26 -4.91 -8.61
C LEU A 150 11.25 -5.74 -7.81
N LEU A 151 11.20 -5.64 -6.49
CA LEU A 151 12.04 -6.44 -5.61
C LEU A 151 11.78 -7.94 -5.77
N ASP A 152 10.52 -8.37 -5.85
CA ASP A 152 10.19 -9.79 -6.07
C ASP A 152 10.74 -10.32 -7.41
N ARG A 153 10.62 -9.53 -8.48
CA ARG A 153 11.20 -9.88 -9.79
C ARG A 153 12.71 -10.03 -9.70
N LEU A 154 13.39 -9.10 -9.01
CA LEU A 154 14.83 -9.16 -8.83
C LEU A 154 15.26 -10.33 -7.95
N ILE A 155 14.56 -10.61 -6.85
CA ILE A 155 14.83 -11.77 -5.99
C ILE A 155 14.73 -13.06 -6.81
N LYS A 156 13.65 -13.23 -7.59
CA LYS A 156 13.50 -14.39 -8.48
C LYS A 156 14.63 -14.49 -9.50
N GLY A 157 14.97 -13.38 -10.16
CA GLY A 157 16.08 -13.33 -11.11
C GLY A 157 17.41 -13.74 -10.48
N LEU A 158 17.72 -13.22 -9.29
CA LEU A 158 18.95 -13.54 -8.57
C LEU A 158 18.98 -14.97 -8.04
N SER A 159 17.85 -15.53 -7.60
CA SER A 159 17.76 -16.94 -7.19
C SER A 159 18.04 -17.89 -8.34
N ASN A 160 17.60 -17.55 -9.56
CA ASN A 160 17.87 -18.35 -10.76
C ASN A 160 19.34 -18.28 -11.21
N ILE A 161 20.03 -17.18 -10.90
CA ILE A 161 21.47 -17.00 -11.18
C ILE A 161 22.33 -17.80 -10.18
N GLY A 162 21.88 -17.92 -8.93
CA GLY A 162 22.62 -18.58 -7.86
C GLY A 162 22.47 -20.10 -7.77
N GLY A 163 21.74 -20.75 -8.69
CA GLY A 163 21.56 -22.20 -8.70
C GLY A 163 20.83 -22.72 -7.46
N LEU A 164 19.51 -22.55 -7.39
CA LEU A 164 18.64 -23.37 -6.54
C LEU A 164 18.12 -24.62 -7.27
N ASP A 165 18.73 -24.99 -8.40
CA ASP A 165 18.55 -26.29 -9.09
C ASP A 165 19.63 -27.30 -8.68
N GLY A 166 20.24 -27.11 -7.50
CA GLY A 166 21.12 -28.09 -6.86
C GLY A 166 20.34 -28.96 -5.87
N ASP A 167 19.96 -30.16 -6.32
CA ASP A 167 19.44 -31.33 -5.59
C ASP A 167 18.01 -31.30 -5.03
N ILE A 168 17.05 -31.89 -5.77
CA ILE A 168 16.22 -33.03 -5.29
C ILE A 168 15.80 -33.91 -6.50
N THR A 169 16.64 -34.87 -6.89
CA THR A 169 16.32 -36.28 -7.17
C THR A 169 17.56 -36.94 -7.76
N SER A 170 18.28 -37.67 -6.89
CA SER A 170 19.09 -38.82 -7.29
C SER A 170 18.26 -39.87 -8.01
#